data_AF-A0A954Z4L4-F1
#
_entry.id   AF-A0A954Z4L4-F1
#
_cell.length_a   1.000
_cell.length_b   1.000
_cell.length_c   1.000
_cell.angle_alpha   90.00
_cell.angle_beta   90.00
_cell.angle_gamma   90.00
#
_symmetry.space_group_name_H-M   'P 1'
#
loop_
_entity.id
_entity.type
_entity.pdbx_description
1 polymer ?
#
loop_
_entity_poly.entity_id
_entity_poly.type
_entity_poly.pdbx_seq_one_letter_code
_entity_poly.pdbx_strand_id
1 'polypeptide(L)'
;SKHHDGFALFPSEVTDWDVADATPWGKDLIGPLADAAREKGLKFGLYYSQAQDWTHPGGAKAGMDDGSGWDDAHKGSFDNYLDKIAVPQTREILTRYQPDILWWDTPHLMNPQRAEKLADLLPLRPGIITKNRLGGGYHGDTETPEQHIPARGFPGRDWETCMTMNDHWGYNERDNHWKSTAELIHTLVDVVSKGGNFLLNVGPTADGEFPQPCVDRLRGIGRWMNVNGDSIHGTSASPFRSLPWGRCTQRSLDDGTTRLYLHVFDWPAARRLVVPGIYNEPIRANLLADISGAPLELSRSEDSIIIDLPGKAPDTIDSVIVLDVKGPPDINDPPVITAAAPIFVDTSEVQIRSDRIGVQIRYTLDDTIPTSESPRVDGPIQLDRTATVRARVFRGERPVSKTAAATFERVAPRPAANRTQQTPGLQYEVYEGAWDAMPSFDALTPVKVGNVADVDLSVRDRPEAIAIRFVGAVTVPHDGVYRFFVASDDG
;
A
#
# COMPACT_ATOMS: atom_id res chain seq x y z
N SER A 1 22.52 7.82 -11.53
CA SER A 1 23.83 8.47 -11.79
C SER A 1 24.94 7.75 -11.04
N LYS A 2 24.75 7.35 -9.78
CA LYS A 2 25.70 6.53 -8.99
C LYS A 2 24.93 5.65 -8.00
N HIS A 3 25.21 4.35 -7.96
CA HIS A 3 24.64 3.42 -6.97
C HIS A 3 25.55 3.28 -5.74
N HIS A 4 25.20 2.41 -4.80
CA HIS A 4 25.99 2.20 -3.59
C HIS A 4 27.42 1.70 -3.87
N ASP A 5 27.69 1.06 -5.01
CA ASP A 5 29.04 0.68 -5.43
C ASP A 5 29.98 1.88 -5.69
N GLY A 6 29.44 3.10 -5.69
CA GLY A 6 30.20 4.33 -5.89
C GLY A 6 30.54 4.63 -7.34
N PHE A 7 30.16 3.77 -8.29
CA PHE A 7 30.55 3.94 -9.69
C PHE A 7 29.69 5.02 -10.38
N ALA A 8 30.31 6.14 -10.74
CA ALA A 8 29.61 7.23 -11.41
C ALA A 8 29.44 6.94 -12.91
N LEU A 9 28.19 6.93 -13.38
CA LEU A 9 27.85 6.72 -14.81
C LEU A 9 28.10 7.96 -15.69
N PHE A 10 28.80 8.95 -15.15
CA PHE A 10 29.17 10.19 -15.82
C PHE A 10 30.61 10.57 -15.48
N PRO A 11 31.34 11.28 -16.36
CA PRO A 11 32.68 11.77 -16.04
C PRO A 11 32.56 12.84 -14.96
N SER A 12 33.07 12.52 -13.77
CA SER A 12 33.04 13.34 -12.57
C SER A 12 34.44 13.90 -12.31
N GLU A 13 34.53 15.20 -12.00
CA GLU A 13 35.81 15.87 -11.76
C GLU A 13 36.43 15.52 -10.40
N VAL A 14 35.73 14.75 -9.56
CA VAL A 14 36.12 14.49 -8.16
C VAL A 14 36.44 13.02 -7.85
N THR A 15 36.32 12.11 -8.81
CA THR A 15 36.66 10.69 -8.64
C THR A 15 37.10 10.09 -9.97
N ASP A 16 38.08 9.19 -9.95
CA ASP A 16 38.46 8.36 -11.10
C ASP A 16 37.65 7.06 -11.19
N TRP A 17 36.85 6.75 -10.16
CA TRP A 17 35.89 5.64 -10.17
C TRP A 17 34.59 6.03 -10.90
N ASP A 18 34.74 6.35 -12.19
CA ASP A 18 33.65 6.72 -13.07
C ASP A 18 33.76 6.06 -14.45
N VAL A 19 32.70 6.21 -15.25
CA VAL A 19 32.61 5.56 -16.56
C VAL A 19 33.67 6.03 -17.57
N ALA A 20 34.14 7.26 -17.48
CA ALA A 20 35.11 7.80 -18.42
C ALA A 20 36.55 7.38 -18.08
N ASP A 21 36.88 7.30 -16.79
CA ASP A 21 38.24 7.02 -16.34
C ASP A 21 38.49 5.53 -16.07
N ALA A 22 37.51 4.81 -15.51
CA ALA A 22 37.69 3.41 -15.09
C ALA A 22 37.25 2.37 -16.13
N THR A 23 36.78 2.78 -17.33
CA THR A 23 36.30 1.82 -18.34
C THR A 23 36.79 2.11 -19.76
N PRO A 24 36.85 1.10 -20.65
CA PRO A 24 37.15 1.30 -22.06
C PRO A 24 36.12 2.14 -22.83
N TRP A 25 34.91 2.35 -22.28
CA TRP A 25 33.88 3.16 -22.93
C TRP A 25 34.29 4.63 -23.01
N GLY A 26 34.91 5.16 -21.95
CA GLY A 26 35.58 6.45 -21.94
C GLY A 26 34.67 7.68 -22.13
N LYS A 27 33.34 7.52 -21.98
CA LYS A 27 32.36 8.55 -22.33
C LYS A 27 31.19 8.59 -21.35
N ASP A 28 30.55 9.76 -21.27
CA ASP A 28 29.33 9.98 -20.51
C ASP A 28 28.15 9.13 -20.98
N LEU A 29 27.48 8.44 -20.06
CA LEU A 29 26.23 7.70 -20.31
C LEU A 29 24.98 8.51 -19.96
N ILE A 30 25.09 9.50 -19.06
CA ILE A 30 23.95 10.25 -18.53
C ILE A 30 23.54 11.37 -19.49
N GLY A 31 24.49 12.13 -20.04
CA GLY A 31 24.20 13.23 -20.97
C GLY A 31 23.37 12.79 -22.19
N PRO A 32 23.83 11.80 -22.98
CA PRO A 32 23.06 11.29 -24.12
C PRO A 32 21.68 10.74 -23.75
N LEU A 33 21.55 10.11 -22.57
CA LEU A 33 20.26 9.62 -22.08
C LEU A 33 19.30 10.77 -21.73
N ALA A 34 19.81 11.83 -21.10
CA ALA A 34 19.03 13.02 -20.79
C ALA A 34 18.52 13.72 -22.06
N ASP A 35 19.37 13.82 -23.07
CA ASP A 35 19.02 14.41 -24.37
C ASP A 35 17.97 13.56 -25.10
N ALA A 36 18.14 12.24 -25.13
CA ALA A 36 17.16 11.33 -25.72
C ALA A 36 15.79 11.38 -25.01
N ALA A 37 15.76 11.44 -23.68
CA ALA A 37 14.52 11.58 -22.91
C ALA A 37 13.79 12.89 -23.26
N ARG A 38 14.52 14.01 -23.31
CA ARG A 38 13.97 15.33 -23.66
C ARG A 38 13.49 15.42 -25.09
N GLU A 39 14.21 14.82 -26.04
CA GLU A 39 13.78 14.75 -27.44
C GLU A 39 12.41 14.05 -27.57
N LYS A 40 12.12 13.09 -26.68
CA LYS A 40 10.81 12.42 -26.59
C LYS A 40 9.79 13.14 -25.71
N GLY A 41 10.11 14.34 -25.21
CA GLY A 41 9.22 15.13 -24.35
C GLY A 41 9.05 14.56 -22.94
N LEU A 42 9.92 13.63 -22.52
CA LEU A 42 9.88 13.06 -21.18
C LEU A 42 10.58 13.96 -20.17
N LYS A 43 10.07 13.95 -18.93
CA LYS A 43 10.81 14.46 -17.77
C LYS A 43 11.98 13.53 -17.47
N PHE A 44 13.10 14.10 -17.08
CA PHE A 44 14.34 13.34 -16.84
C PHE A 44 14.70 13.36 -15.36
N GLY A 45 14.74 12.18 -14.72
CA GLY A 45 15.11 12.03 -13.32
C GLY A 45 16.45 11.33 -13.15
N LEU A 46 17.16 11.63 -12.06
CA LEU A 46 18.38 10.93 -11.69
C LEU A 46 18.30 10.41 -10.26
N TYR A 47 18.59 9.13 -10.10
CA TYR A 47 18.89 8.50 -8.82
C TYR A 47 20.33 8.79 -8.41
N TYR A 48 20.58 9.08 -7.13
CA TYR A 48 21.91 9.26 -6.57
C TYR A 48 22.02 8.69 -5.16
N SER A 49 22.90 7.70 -4.97
CA SER A 49 23.31 7.20 -3.65
C SER A 49 24.24 8.23 -2.99
N GLN A 50 23.65 9.20 -2.29
CA GLN A 50 24.39 10.33 -1.74
C GLN A 50 25.23 9.95 -0.52
N ALA A 51 24.72 9.06 0.31
CA ALA A 51 25.35 8.69 1.56
C ALA A 51 26.17 7.39 1.40
N GLN A 52 25.55 6.35 0.85
CA GLN A 52 26.26 5.08 0.66
C GLN A 52 27.21 5.14 -0.52
N ASP A 53 28.46 4.81 -0.25
CA ASP A 53 29.50 4.62 -1.24
C ASP A 53 30.45 3.55 -0.70
N TRP A 54 30.36 2.37 -1.30
CA TRP A 54 31.02 1.16 -0.85
C TRP A 54 32.50 1.15 -1.22
N THR A 55 32.90 1.98 -2.18
CA THR A 55 34.27 2.03 -2.70
C THR A 55 35.05 3.22 -2.15
N HIS A 56 34.42 4.39 -2.02
CA HIS A 56 35.13 5.59 -1.57
C HIS A 56 35.48 5.55 -0.06
N PRO A 57 36.71 5.92 0.35
CA PRO A 57 37.07 6.10 1.75
C PRO A 57 36.10 7.04 2.48
N GLY A 58 35.56 6.59 3.61
CA GLY A 58 34.58 7.32 4.40
C GLY A 58 33.15 7.30 3.87
N GLY A 59 32.89 6.77 2.67
CA GLY A 59 31.52 6.54 2.20
C GLY A 59 30.74 5.59 3.13
N ALA A 60 29.47 5.91 3.39
CA ALA A 60 28.67 5.14 4.34
C ALA A 60 28.41 3.72 3.82
N LYS A 61 28.29 2.78 4.75
CA LYS A 61 28.02 1.36 4.48
C LYS A 61 26.94 0.91 5.46
N ALA A 62 25.85 0.36 4.93
CA ALA A 62 24.75 -0.13 5.76
C ALA A 62 25.27 -1.11 6.83
N GLY A 63 24.90 -0.88 8.09
CA GLY A 63 25.32 -1.70 9.23
C GLY A 63 26.72 -1.39 9.77
N MET A 64 27.38 -0.32 9.32
CA MET A 64 28.71 0.08 9.77
C MET A 64 28.73 1.48 10.39
N ASP A 65 29.63 1.68 11.35
CA ASP A 65 29.84 2.97 12.02
C ASP A 65 30.61 3.96 11.12
N ASP A 66 30.44 5.27 11.38
CA ASP A 66 31.23 6.33 10.74
C ASP A 66 32.74 6.07 10.93
N GLY A 67 33.54 6.21 9.87
CA GLY A 67 34.97 5.89 9.91
C GLY A 67 35.33 4.44 9.58
N SER A 68 34.36 3.52 9.55
CA SER A 68 34.62 2.08 9.42
C SER A 68 34.29 1.53 8.03
N GLY A 69 34.67 0.26 7.80
CA GLY A 69 34.48 -0.45 6.54
C GLY A 69 34.92 -1.92 6.67
N TRP A 70 34.55 -2.76 5.70
CA TRP A 70 35.03 -4.15 5.62
C TRP A 70 36.46 -4.28 5.07
N ASP A 71 37.04 -3.17 4.58
CA ASP A 71 38.42 -3.08 4.10
C ASP A 71 39.07 -1.81 4.65
N ASP A 72 40.38 -1.83 4.86
CA ASP A 72 41.15 -0.68 5.32
C ASP A 72 41.08 0.49 4.34
N ALA A 73 40.99 0.23 3.03
CA ALA A 73 40.83 1.25 1.99
C ALA A 73 39.51 2.03 2.12
N HIS A 74 38.50 1.47 2.79
CA HIS A 74 37.22 2.14 2.99
C HIS A 74 37.20 3.08 4.20
N LYS A 75 38.19 2.99 5.10
CA LYS A 75 38.20 3.79 6.33
C LYS A 75 38.45 5.27 6.00
N GLY A 76 37.64 6.15 6.56
CA GLY A 76 37.74 7.59 6.33
C GLY A 76 36.58 8.35 6.96
N SER A 77 36.71 9.68 7.07
CA SER A 77 35.64 10.52 7.59
C SER A 77 34.47 10.60 6.61
N PHE A 78 33.24 10.32 7.07
CA PHE A 78 32.05 10.51 6.25
C PHE A 78 31.83 11.98 5.85
N ASP A 79 32.20 12.93 6.72
CA ASP A 79 32.13 14.35 6.37
C ASP A 79 33.11 14.72 5.25
N ASN A 80 34.32 14.11 5.23
CA ASN A 80 35.25 14.30 4.13
C ASN A 80 34.69 13.71 2.82
N TYR A 81 34.07 12.53 2.86
CA TYR A 81 33.40 11.95 1.69
C TYR A 81 32.28 12.87 1.19
N LEU A 82 31.42 13.39 2.07
CA LEU A 82 30.38 14.34 1.68
C LEU A 82 30.95 15.58 1.02
N ASP A 83 31.95 16.22 1.65
CA ASP A 83 32.49 17.51 1.20
C ASP A 83 33.33 17.41 -0.07
N LYS A 84 33.96 16.25 -0.31
CA LYS A 84 34.88 16.05 -1.44
C LYS A 84 34.26 15.29 -2.61
N ILE A 85 33.26 14.46 -2.35
CA ILE A 85 32.62 13.62 -3.36
C ILE A 85 31.15 13.96 -3.49
N ALA A 86 30.35 13.74 -2.46
CA ALA A 86 28.90 13.73 -2.66
C ALA A 86 28.31 15.11 -2.97
N VAL A 87 28.79 16.15 -2.30
CA VAL A 87 28.37 17.55 -2.53
C VAL A 87 28.85 18.04 -3.91
N PRO A 88 30.14 17.89 -4.29
CA PRO A 88 30.57 18.20 -5.65
C PRO A 88 29.82 17.42 -6.75
N GLN A 89 29.66 16.10 -6.61
CA GLN A 89 28.90 15.29 -7.59
C GLN A 89 27.45 15.73 -7.71
N THR A 90 26.80 16.09 -6.60
CA THR A 90 25.45 16.66 -6.63
C THR A 90 25.42 17.95 -7.43
N ARG A 91 26.41 18.83 -7.25
CA ARG A 91 26.52 20.06 -8.04
C ARG A 91 26.70 19.75 -9.52
N GLU A 92 27.58 18.82 -9.89
CA GLU A 92 27.77 18.37 -11.28
C GLU A 92 26.47 17.85 -11.88
N ILE A 93 25.74 17.00 -11.14
CA ILE A 93 24.46 16.43 -11.56
C ILE A 93 23.45 17.53 -11.85
N LEU A 94 23.29 18.47 -10.92
CA LEU A 94 22.29 19.52 -11.03
C LEU A 94 22.62 20.50 -12.14
N THR A 95 23.88 20.93 -12.29
CA THR A 95 24.27 21.93 -13.29
C THR A 95 24.36 21.34 -14.70
N ARG A 96 24.99 20.18 -14.86
CA ARG A 96 25.26 19.58 -16.18
C ARG A 96 24.04 18.89 -16.77
N TYR A 97 23.31 18.12 -15.95
CA TYR A 97 22.21 17.31 -16.47
C TYR A 97 20.84 17.89 -16.22
N GLN A 98 20.69 18.93 -15.40
CA GLN A 98 19.41 19.63 -15.17
C GLN A 98 18.21 18.67 -15.02
N PRO A 99 18.25 17.71 -14.08
CA PRO A 99 17.16 16.75 -13.91
C PRO A 99 15.90 17.44 -13.37
N ASP A 100 14.73 16.88 -13.69
CA ASP A 100 13.44 17.29 -13.13
C ASP A 100 13.17 16.59 -11.79
N ILE A 101 13.80 15.43 -11.54
CA ILE A 101 13.71 14.68 -10.30
C ILE A 101 15.12 14.29 -9.82
N LEU A 102 15.42 14.53 -8.55
CA LEU A 102 16.60 13.95 -7.89
C LEU A 102 16.16 12.97 -6.79
N TRP A 103 16.48 11.70 -7.02
CA TRP A 103 16.07 10.59 -6.17
C TRP A 103 17.24 10.18 -5.28
N TRP A 104 17.23 10.65 -4.03
CA TRP A 104 18.19 10.31 -2.98
C TRP A 104 17.95 8.90 -2.44
N ASP A 105 18.98 8.17 -2.04
CA ASP A 105 18.80 6.83 -1.47
C ASP A 105 19.56 6.56 -0.18
N THR A 106 18.93 5.76 0.69
CA THR A 106 19.50 5.21 1.93
C THR A 106 20.29 6.23 2.77
N PRO A 107 19.62 7.06 3.60
CA PRO A 107 20.24 8.18 4.32
C PRO A 107 21.11 7.77 5.52
N HIS A 108 22.02 6.81 5.35
CA HIS A 108 22.95 6.38 6.40
C HIS A 108 23.87 7.52 6.84
N LEU A 109 24.07 7.65 8.15
CA LEU A 109 24.91 8.68 8.77
C LEU A 109 24.46 10.14 8.50
N MET A 110 23.30 10.36 7.88
CA MET A 110 22.77 11.68 7.55
C MET A 110 22.07 12.32 8.75
N ASN A 111 22.67 13.39 9.27
CA ASN A 111 22.05 14.29 10.25
C ASN A 111 21.59 15.59 9.55
N PRO A 112 20.88 16.51 10.25
CA PRO A 112 20.39 17.73 9.63
C PRO A 112 21.48 18.58 8.96
N GLN A 113 22.65 18.74 9.60
CA GLN A 113 23.76 19.54 9.06
C GLN A 113 24.35 18.93 7.79
N ARG A 114 24.46 17.59 7.73
CA ARG A 114 24.95 16.87 6.55
C ARG A 114 23.94 16.93 5.40
N ALA A 115 22.65 16.83 5.70
CA ALA A 115 21.58 16.97 4.71
C ALA A 115 21.54 18.39 4.13
N GLU A 116 21.73 19.42 4.96
CA GLU A 116 21.76 20.84 4.54
C GLU A 116 22.79 21.10 3.43
N LYS A 117 24.01 20.52 3.55
CA LYS A 117 25.07 20.64 2.53
C LYS A 117 24.62 20.25 1.11
N LEU A 118 23.75 19.25 1.00
CA LEU A 118 23.21 18.75 -0.27
C LEU A 118 21.93 19.51 -0.67
N ALA A 119 21.06 19.80 0.30
CA ALA A 119 19.82 20.55 0.07
C ALA A 119 20.08 21.98 -0.43
N ASP A 120 21.14 22.62 0.05
CA ASP A 120 21.57 23.96 -0.38
C ASP A 120 21.96 24.04 -1.87
N LEU A 121 22.19 22.90 -2.52
CA LEU A 121 22.46 22.83 -3.95
C LEU A 121 21.20 22.79 -4.80
N LEU A 122 20.05 22.38 -4.25
CA LEU A 122 18.80 22.23 -5.00
C LEU A 122 18.35 23.49 -5.76
N PRO A 123 18.56 24.73 -5.24
CA PRO A 123 18.26 25.96 -5.99
C PRO A 123 19.00 26.11 -7.33
N LEU A 124 20.07 25.33 -7.58
CA LEU A 124 20.74 25.27 -8.89
C LEU A 124 19.83 24.69 -9.99
N ARG A 125 18.75 24.00 -9.60
CA ARG A 125 17.70 23.50 -10.50
C ARG A 125 16.32 23.90 -9.94
N PRO A 126 15.86 25.13 -10.22
CA PRO A 126 14.54 25.57 -9.79
C PRO A 126 13.43 24.63 -10.29
N GLY A 127 12.52 24.25 -9.39
CA GLY A 127 11.40 23.35 -9.69
C GLY A 127 11.75 21.86 -9.68
N ILE A 128 12.95 21.47 -9.21
CA ILE A 128 13.30 20.06 -9.02
C ILE A 128 12.39 19.40 -7.98
N ILE A 129 11.98 18.17 -8.24
CA ILE A 129 11.27 17.30 -7.29
C ILE A 129 12.28 16.36 -6.63
N THR A 130 12.15 16.18 -5.32
CA THR A 130 13.02 15.34 -4.51
C THR A 130 12.25 14.30 -3.72
N LYS A 131 12.91 13.20 -3.39
CA LYS A 131 12.37 12.16 -2.51
C LYS A 131 12.71 12.42 -1.05
N ASN A 132 11.90 11.86 -0.16
CA ASN A 132 12.07 11.92 1.30
C ASN A 132 13.27 11.12 1.86
N ARG A 133 14.23 10.71 1.03
CA ARG A 133 15.35 9.82 1.38
C ARG A 133 16.71 10.50 1.49
N LEU A 134 16.75 11.83 1.55
CA LEU A 134 17.99 12.58 1.81
C LEU A 134 18.51 12.35 3.24
N GLY A 135 17.61 12.20 4.21
CA GLY A 135 17.95 12.06 5.63
C GLY A 135 17.94 13.36 6.40
N GLY A 136 18.38 13.34 7.67
CA GLY A 136 18.50 14.55 8.49
C GLY A 136 17.19 15.31 8.75
N GLY A 137 16.04 14.64 8.67
CA GLY A 137 14.71 15.27 8.79
C GLY A 137 14.20 15.94 7.51
N TYR A 138 14.90 15.78 6.38
CA TYR A 138 14.45 16.29 5.10
C TYR A 138 13.29 15.45 4.54
N HIS A 139 12.11 16.06 4.41
CA HIS A 139 10.89 15.38 4.00
C HIS A 139 10.71 15.25 2.47
N GLY A 140 11.46 16.01 1.68
CA GLY A 140 11.30 16.07 0.22
C GLY A 140 9.88 16.40 -0.24
N ASP A 141 9.64 16.21 -1.54
CA ASP A 141 8.36 16.53 -2.18
C ASP A 141 7.42 15.32 -2.19
N THR A 142 7.96 14.10 -2.13
CA THR A 142 7.17 12.87 -2.23
C THR A 142 7.60 11.77 -1.24
N GLU A 143 6.62 10.98 -0.79
CA GLU A 143 6.87 9.72 -0.07
C GLU A 143 7.29 8.59 -1.02
N THR A 144 8.06 7.61 -0.52
CA THR A 144 8.70 6.56 -1.34
C THR A 144 8.48 5.12 -0.82
N PRO A 145 7.22 4.62 -0.77
CA PRO A 145 6.97 3.21 -0.50
C PRO A 145 7.65 2.33 -1.56
N GLU A 146 8.39 1.31 -1.14
CA GLU A 146 9.21 0.49 -2.03
C GLU A 146 8.66 -0.94 -2.10
N GLN A 147 8.47 -1.47 -3.31
CA GLN A 147 7.95 -2.83 -3.56
C GLN A 147 6.57 -3.12 -2.94
N HIS A 148 5.84 -2.11 -2.46
CA HIS A 148 4.48 -2.26 -1.94
C HIS A 148 3.59 -1.04 -2.22
N ILE A 149 2.28 -1.26 -2.29
CA ILE A 149 1.29 -0.19 -2.44
C ILE A 149 0.68 0.11 -1.07
N PRO A 150 0.78 1.35 -0.54
CA PRO A 150 0.09 1.73 0.69
C PRO A 150 -1.43 1.50 0.57
N ALA A 151 -2.06 0.97 1.62
CA ALA A 151 -3.48 0.60 1.55
C ALA A 151 -4.41 1.80 1.24
N ARG A 152 -4.02 3.02 1.65
CA ARG A 152 -4.81 4.25 1.51
C ARG A 152 -4.05 5.43 0.87
N GLY A 153 -2.90 5.16 0.26
CA GLY A 153 -1.97 6.21 -0.15
C GLY A 153 -1.45 7.02 1.06
N PHE A 154 -0.97 8.23 0.80
CA PHE A 154 -0.50 9.18 1.82
C PHE A 154 -1.34 10.47 1.78
N PRO A 155 -2.36 10.61 2.65
CA PRO A 155 -3.22 11.80 2.65
C PRO A 155 -2.43 13.10 2.83
N GLY A 156 -2.63 14.06 1.92
CA GLY A 156 -1.97 15.38 1.96
C GLY A 156 -0.51 15.38 1.50
N ARG A 157 0.00 14.27 0.97
CA ARG A 157 1.36 14.13 0.44
C ARG A 157 1.34 13.42 -0.90
N ASP A 158 2.14 13.91 -1.83
CA ASP A 158 2.43 13.18 -3.05
C ASP A 158 3.29 11.95 -2.72
N TRP A 159 3.12 10.87 -3.46
CA TRP A 159 3.90 9.66 -3.24
C TRP A 159 4.12 8.90 -4.54
N GLU A 160 5.24 8.20 -4.61
CA GLU A 160 5.61 7.36 -5.74
C GLU A 160 6.12 6.03 -5.22
N THR A 161 5.50 4.94 -5.67
CA THR A 161 6.07 3.61 -5.40
C THR A 161 6.97 3.18 -6.53
N CYS A 162 8.17 2.74 -6.18
CA CYS A 162 9.08 2.09 -7.10
C CYS A 162 8.92 0.57 -7.00
N MET A 163 8.82 -0.09 -8.14
CA MET A 163 8.79 -1.56 -8.18
C MET A 163 9.58 -2.14 -9.36
N THR A 164 9.99 -3.38 -9.18
CA THR A 164 10.74 -4.20 -10.14
C THR A 164 9.81 -5.02 -11.04
N MET A 165 10.22 -5.25 -12.29
CA MET A 165 9.50 -6.16 -13.20
C MET A 165 9.74 -7.64 -12.89
N ASN A 166 10.84 -7.96 -12.20
CA ASN A 166 11.16 -9.26 -11.62
C ASN A 166 11.44 -9.08 -10.12
N ASP A 167 12.39 -9.82 -9.55
CA ASP A 167 12.76 -9.73 -8.14
C ASP A 167 14.03 -8.87 -7.91
N HIS A 168 14.56 -8.19 -8.94
CA HIS A 168 15.80 -7.42 -8.87
C HIS A 168 15.73 -6.02 -9.50
N TRP A 169 16.48 -5.07 -8.93
CA TRP A 169 16.67 -3.73 -9.50
C TRP A 169 17.68 -3.72 -10.64
N GLY A 170 18.90 -4.20 -10.36
CA GLY A 170 19.94 -4.44 -11.36
C GLY A 170 19.67 -5.71 -12.16
N TYR A 171 20.35 -5.84 -13.30
CA TYR A 171 20.23 -7.04 -14.12
C TYR A 171 20.74 -8.29 -13.40
N ASN A 172 19.92 -9.33 -13.36
CA ASN A 172 20.28 -10.65 -12.87
C ASN A 172 19.92 -11.69 -13.94
N GLU A 173 20.93 -12.30 -14.57
CA GLU A 173 20.76 -13.28 -15.65
C GLU A 173 19.92 -14.51 -15.24
N ARG A 174 19.88 -14.81 -13.93
CA ARG A 174 19.22 -16.01 -13.38
C ARG A 174 17.79 -15.75 -12.94
N ASP A 175 17.42 -14.48 -12.79
CA ASP A 175 16.07 -14.12 -12.39
C ASP A 175 15.14 -14.08 -13.61
N ASN A 176 14.29 -15.10 -13.70
CA ASN A 176 13.28 -15.22 -14.74
C ASN A 176 11.85 -15.07 -14.18
N HIS A 177 11.70 -14.60 -12.95
CA HIS A 177 10.41 -14.42 -12.29
C HIS A 177 9.77 -13.09 -12.70
N TRP A 178 9.39 -13.00 -13.97
CA TRP A 178 8.83 -11.78 -14.55
C TRP A 178 7.34 -11.62 -14.23
N LYS A 179 6.99 -10.49 -13.64
CA LYS A 179 5.60 -10.03 -13.52
C LYS A 179 4.94 -9.97 -14.90
N SER A 180 3.66 -10.34 -14.96
CA SER A 180 2.92 -10.34 -16.21
C SER A 180 2.51 -8.91 -16.61
N THR A 181 2.22 -8.67 -17.90
CA THR A 181 1.64 -7.38 -18.33
C THR A 181 0.34 -7.06 -17.60
N ALA A 182 -0.48 -8.08 -17.32
CA ALA A 182 -1.75 -7.90 -16.60
C ALA A 182 -1.51 -7.41 -15.18
N GLU A 183 -0.60 -8.06 -14.46
CA GLU A 183 -0.19 -7.65 -13.12
C GLU A 183 0.33 -6.21 -13.11
N LEU A 184 1.23 -5.85 -14.03
CA LEU A 184 1.79 -4.50 -14.09
C LEU A 184 0.75 -3.40 -14.41
N ILE A 185 -0.25 -3.70 -15.26
CA ILE A 185 -1.38 -2.78 -15.52
C ILE A 185 -2.24 -2.64 -14.26
N HIS A 186 -2.58 -3.74 -13.59
CA HIS A 186 -3.34 -3.69 -12.34
C HIS A 186 -2.58 -2.94 -11.23
N THR A 187 -1.26 -3.11 -11.14
CA THR A 187 -0.39 -2.35 -10.23
C THR A 187 -0.45 -0.85 -10.53
N LEU A 188 -0.28 -0.46 -11.81
CA LEU A 188 -0.38 0.94 -12.24
C LEU A 188 -1.72 1.54 -11.81
N VAL A 189 -2.82 0.86 -12.13
CA VAL A 189 -4.17 1.33 -11.82
C VAL A 189 -4.42 1.39 -10.31
N ASP A 190 -3.96 0.41 -9.54
CA ASP A 190 -4.11 0.41 -8.08
C ASP A 190 -3.36 1.59 -7.44
N VAL A 191 -2.14 1.87 -7.89
CA VAL A 191 -1.34 3.01 -7.45
C VAL A 191 -2.03 4.34 -7.75
N VAL A 192 -2.46 4.54 -9.00
CA VAL A 192 -3.11 5.80 -9.44
C VAL A 192 -4.47 5.98 -8.76
N SER A 193 -5.24 4.89 -8.56
CA SER A 193 -6.50 4.93 -7.81
C SER A 193 -6.34 5.32 -6.35
N LYS A 194 -5.11 5.30 -5.82
CA LYS A 194 -4.76 5.74 -4.46
C LYS A 194 -3.97 7.06 -4.46
N GLY A 195 -3.93 7.75 -5.60
CA GLY A 195 -3.31 9.06 -5.78
C GLY A 195 -1.79 9.04 -5.81
N GLY A 196 -1.17 7.92 -6.19
CA GLY A 196 0.27 7.79 -6.31
C GLY A 196 0.77 7.72 -7.74
N ASN A 197 2.09 7.84 -7.87
CA ASN A 197 2.83 7.53 -9.11
C ASN A 197 3.43 6.13 -9.04
N PHE A 198 3.50 5.45 -10.19
CA PHE A 198 4.14 4.15 -10.34
C PHE A 198 5.45 4.27 -11.12
N LEU A 199 6.58 4.06 -10.43
CA LEU A 199 7.91 4.03 -11.03
C LEU A 199 8.34 2.59 -11.29
N LEU A 200 8.23 2.15 -12.54
CA LEU A 200 8.54 0.78 -12.94
C LEU A 200 10.00 0.65 -13.41
N ASN A 201 10.77 -0.21 -12.75
CA ASN A 201 12.19 -0.42 -13.00
C ASN A 201 12.46 -1.28 -14.24
N VAL A 202 13.60 -1.00 -14.89
CA VAL A 202 14.26 -1.88 -15.87
C VAL A 202 15.74 -1.96 -15.51
N GLY A 203 16.28 -3.16 -15.38
CA GLY A 203 17.72 -3.41 -15.27
C GLY A 203 18.32 -3.80 -16.63
N PRO A 204 19.04 -2.92 -17.34
CA PRO A 204 19.68 -3.24 -18.62
C PRO A 204 20.81 -4.24 -18.45
N THR A 205 21.09 -5.02 -19.50
CA THR A 205 22.26 -5.91 -19.57
C THR A 205 23.57 -5.11 -19.57
N ALA A 206 24.69 -5.79 -19.38
CA ALA A 206 26.03 -5.17 -19.46
C ALA A 206 26.33 -4.58 -20.86
N ASP A 207 25.67 -5.08 -21.91
CA ASP A 207 25.77 -4.56 -23.29
C ASP A 207 24.88 -3.32 -23.51
N GLY A 208 24.16 -2.86 -22.48
CA GLY A 208 23.27 -1.70 -22.55
C GLY A 208 21.90 -1.99 -23.15
N GLU A 209 21.50 -3.26 -23.25
CA GLU A 209 20.22 -3.66 -23.83
C GLU A 209 19.15 -3.87 -22.75
N PHE A 210 17.89 -3.56 -23.08
CA PHE A 210 16.78 -3.95 -22.23
C PHE A 210 16.49 -5.44 -22.42
N PRO A 211 16.35 -6.23 -21.34
CA PRO A 211 15.93 -7.63 -21.45
C PRO A 211 14.61 -7.75 -22.24
N GLN A 212 14.50 -8.76 -23.10
CA GLN A 212 13.34 -8.95 -23.98
C GLN A 212 12.00 -9.05 -23.22
N PRO A 213 11.88 -9.86 -22.15
CA PRO A 213 11.66 -9.26 -20.84
C PRO A 213 10.74 -8.05 -20.72
N CYS A 214 11.40 -7.00 -20.27
CA CYS A 214 10.91 -5.66 -20.08
C CYS A 214 10.31 -5.09 -21.37
N VAL A 215 10.93 -5.33 -22.53
CA VAL A 215 10.45 -4.79 -23.82
C VAL A 215 9.02 -5.26 -24.13
N ASP A 216 8.73 -6.54 -23.96
CA ASP A 216 7.40 -7.09 -24.23
C ASP A 216 6.35 -6.52 -23.27
N ARG A 217 6.73 -6.31 -22.01
CA ARG A 217 5.85 -5.82 -20.92
C ARG A 217 5.54 -4.35 -21.15
N LEU A 218 6.55 -3.53 -21.45
CA LEU A 218 6.41 -2.12 -21.80
C LEU A 218 5.57 -1.93 -23.07
N ARG A 219 5.75 -2.79 -24.09
CA ARG A 219 4.87 -2.76 -25.28
C ARG A 219 3.44 -3.14 -24.96
N GLY A 220 3.23 -4.11 -24.08
CA GLY A 220 1.90 -4.49 -23.58
C GLY A 220 1.20 -3.34 -22.86
N ILE A 221 1.88 -2.73 -21.89
CA ILE A 221 1.41 -1.54 -21.17
C ILE A 221 1.14 -0.40 -22.16
N GLY A 222 2.06 -0.14 -23.10
CA GLY A 222 1.92 0.92 -24.10
C GLY A 222 0.69 0.75 -25.00
N ARG A 223 0.36 -0.48 -25.42
CA ARG A 223 -0.88 -0.75 -26.19
C ARG A 223 -2.13 -0.42 -25.37
N TRP A 224 -2.15 -0.80 -24.10
CA TRP A 224 -3.28 -0.50 -23.21
C TRP A 224 -3.39 1.00 -22.93
N MET A 225 -2.27 1.66 -22.62
CA MET A 225 -2.19 3.12 -22.37
C MET A 225 -2.59 3.95 -23.60
N ASN A 226 -2.33 3.48 -24.82
CA ASN A 226 -2.75 4.19 -26.03
C ASN A 226 -4.27 4.31 -26.15
N VAL A 227 -5.03 3.39 -25.54
CA VAL A 227 -6.49 3.42 -25.51
C VAL A 227 -7.00 4.05 -24.22
N ASN A 228 -6.38 3.72 -23.09
CA ASN A 228 -6.92 4.01 -21.76
C ASN A 228 -6.14 5.08 -20.98
N GLY A 229 -5.13 5.72 -21.56
CA GLY A 229 -4.22 6.64 -20.87
C GLY A 229 -4.90 7.83 -20.19
N ASP A 230 -6.05 8.28 -20.70
CA ASP A 230 -6.85 9.34 -20.07
C ASP A 230 -7.39 8.97 -18.68
N SER A 231 -7.51 7.67 -18.39
CA SER A 231 -7.89 7.16 -17.06
C SER A 231 -6.73 7.16 -16.05
N ILE A 232 -5.51 7.45 -16.52
CA ILE A 232 -4.30 7.50 -15.70
C ILE A 232 -3.82 8.95 -15.57
N HIS A 233 -3.49 9.58 -16.70
CA HIS A 233 -2.86 10.90 -16.72
C HIS A 233 -3.83 11.98 -16.23
N GLY A 234 -3.36 12.87 -15.35
CA GLY A 234 -4.19 13.99 -14.85
C GLY A 234 -5.46 13.54 -14.13
N THR A 235 -5.45 12.35 -13.53
CA THR A 235 -6.50 11.87 -12.65
C THR A 235 -6.08 11.99 -11.19
N SER A 236 -7.01 11.74 -10.28
CA SER A 236 -6.81 11.74 -8.84
C SER A 236 -7.39 10.48 -8.21
N ALA A 237 -7.07 10.28 -6.93
CA ALA A 237 -7.45 9.11 -6.16
C ALA A 237 -8.96 8.83 -6.21
N SER A 238 -9.31 7.55 -6.13
CA SER A 238 -10.67 7.05 -6.12
C SER A 238 -11.52 7.73 -5.04
N PRO A 239 -12.77 8.10 -5.33
CA PRO A 239 -13.71 8.50 -4.29
C PRO A 239 -14.29 7.29 -3.55
N PHE A 240 -14.04 6.06 -4.02
CA PHE A 240 -14.52 4.82 -3.43
C PHE A 240 -13.45 4.18 -2.54
N ARG A 241 -13.86 3.65 -1.40
CA ARG A 241 -12.97 2.86 -0.53
C ARG A 241 -12.57 1.52 -1.15
N SER A 242 -13.51 0.86 -1.83
CA SER A 242 -13.30 -0.42 -2.49
C SER A 242 -14.38 -0.69 -3.52
N LEU A 243 -14.01 -1.39 -4.60
CA LEU A 243 -14.93 -1.85 -5.64
C LEU A 243 -14.67 -3.35 -5.88
N PRO A 244 -15.71 -4.19 -5.98
CA PRO A 244 -15.52 -5.64 -6.06
C PRO A 244 -15.04 -6.14 -7.43
N TRP A 245 -15.11 -5.29 -8.47
CA TRP A 245 -14.79 -5.64 -9.86
C TRP A 245 -13.53 -4.95 -10.39
N GLY A 246 -12.85 -4.13 -9.57
CA GLY A 246 -11.63 -3.44 -9.97
C GLY A 246 -11.37 -2.15 -9.18
N ARG A 247 -11.14 -1.05 -9.89
CA ARG A 247 -10.72 0.25 -9.33
C ARG A 247 -11.42 1.43 -9.98
N CYS A 248 -11.22 2.61 -9.41
CA CYS A 248 -11.68 3.85 -10.02
C CYS A 248 -10.66 4.97 -9.83
N THR A 249 -10.40 5.73 -10.88
CA THR A 249 -9.73 7.04 -10.82
C THR A 249 -10.75 8.11 -11.19
N GLN A 250 -10.46 9.38 -10.88
CA GLN A 250 -11.40 10.46 -11.17
C GLN A 250 -10.73 11.73 -11.64
N ARG A 251 -11.51 12.57 -12.34
CA ARG A 251 -11.10 13.91 -12.76
C ARG A 251 -12.28 14.88 -12.64
N SER A 252 -12.07 16.00 -11.96
CA SER A 252 -13.01 17.13 -12.01
C SER A 252 -12.90 17.84 -13.36
N LEU A 253 -14.04 18.17 -13.96
CA LEU A 253 -14.12 18.89 -15.23
C LEU A 253 -14.48 20.36 -15.00
N ASP A 254 -14.12 21.23 -15.96
CA ASP A 254 -14.27 22.68 -15.84
C ASP A 254 -15.75 23.14 -15.74
N ASP A 255 -16.68 22.31 -16.20
CA ASP A 255 -18.13 22.55 -16.12
C ASP A 255 -18.74 22.16 -14.75
N GLY A 256 -17.91 21.74 -13.80
CA GLY A 256 -18.32 21.31 -12.47
C GLY A 256 -18.84 19.87 -12.40
N THR A 257 -18.77 19.10 -13.49
CA THR A 257 -19.02 17.66 -13.46
C THR A 257 -17.78 16.90 -13.02
N THR A 258 -17.97 15.66 -12.55
CA THR A 258 -16.86 14.75 -12.25
C THR A 258 -16.90 13.57 -13.19
N ARG A 259 -15.76 13.30 -13.83
CA ARG A 259 -15.53 12.10 -14.62
C ARG A 259 -14.95 11.00 -13.75
N LEU A 260 -15.64 9.87 -13.67
CA LEU A 260 -15.16 8.65 -13.02
C LEU A 260 -14.69 7.69 -14.10
N TYR A 261 -13.44 7.23 -14.01
CA TYR A 261 -12.93 6.13 -14.82
C TYR A 261 -13.04 4.86 -14.00
N LEU A 262 -13.90 3.95 -14.43
CA LEU A 262 -14.20 2.68 -13.79
C LEU A 262 -13.35 1.61 -14.47
N HIS A 263 -12.29 1.16 -13.80
CA HIS A 263 -11.36 0.12 -14.26
C HIS A 263 -11.92 -1.24 -13.90
N VAL A 264 -12.45 -1.96 -14.90
CA VAL A 264 -13.13 -3.24 -14.72
C VAL A 264 -12.17 -4.37 -15.08
N PHE A 265 -11.57 -4.95 -14.04
CA PHE A 265 -10.68 -6.11 -14.17
C PHE A 265 -11.51 -7.39 -14.40
N ASP A 266 -12.62 -7.51 -13.68
CA ASP A 266 -13.53 -8.65 -13.76
C ASP A 266 -14.81 -8.27 -14.50
N TRP A 267 -14.81 -8.47 -15.83
CA TRP A 267 -15.98 -8.14 -16.65
C TRP A 267 -17.19 -9.02 -16.28
N PRO A 268 -18.31 -8.45 -15.81
CA PRO A 268 -19.38 -9.24 -15.24
C PRO A 268 -20.16 -10.01 -16.31
N ALA A 269 -20.28 -11.33 -16.14
CA ALA A 269 -21.03 -12.21 -17.04
C ALA A 269 -22.53 -11.84 -17.13
N ALA A 270 -23.08 -11.26 -16.06
CA ALA A 270 -24.44 -10.74 -16.03
C ALA A 270 -24.63 -9.46 -16.88
N ARG A 271 -23.54 -8.93 -17.45
CA ARG A 271 -23.51 -7.72 -18.29
C ARG A 271 -24.07 -6.49 -17.57
N ARG A 272 -23.86 -6.42 -16.27
CA ARG A 272 -24.28 -5.30 -15.41
C ARG A 272 -23.15 -4.95 -14.46
N LEU A 273 -22.66 -3.73 -14.58
CA LEU A 273 -21.72 -3.17 -13.61
C LEU A 273 -22.51 -2.44 -12.53
N VAL A 274 -22.31 -2.85 -11.28
CA VAL A 274 -22.88 -2.18 -10.12
C VAL A 274 -21.85 -1.20 -9.56
N VAL A 275 -22.17 0.09 -9.59
CA VAL A 275 -21.38 1.16 -8.96
C VAL A 275 -22.09 1.55 -7.66
N PRO A 276 -21.62 1.05 -6.49
CA PRO A 276 -22.36 1.17 -5.23
C PRO A 276 -22.17 2.50 -4.52
N GLY A 277 -23.13 2.87 -3.68
CA GLY A 277 -23.02 4.00 -2.74
C GLY A 277 -22.92 5.39 -3.37
N ILE A 278 -23.05 5.53 -4.68
CA ILE A 278 -22.93 6.82 -5.37
C ILE A 278 -24.29 7.51 -5.47
N TYR A 279 -24.41 8.65 -4.78
CA TYR A 279 -25.65 9.44 -4.75
C TYR A 279 -25.82 10.33 -5.98
N ASN A 280 -24.72 10.76 -6.61
CA ASN A 280 -24.72 11.74 -7.71
C ASN A 280 -25.69 11.36 -8.84
N GLU A 281 -26.26 12.37 -9.49
CA GLU A 281 -27.00 12.18 -10.72
C GLU A 281 -26.04 11.73 -11.84
N PRO A 282 -26.23 10.54 -12.45
CA PRO A 282 -25.45 10.14 -13.61
C PRO A 282 -25.84 10.99 -14.83
N ILE A 283 -24.84 11.42 -15.60
CA ILE A 283 -25.05 12.18 -16.84
C ILE A 283 -24.97 11.25 -18.04
N ARG A 284 -23.86 10.51 -18.16
CA ARG A 284 -23.61 9.62 -19.29
C ARG A 284 -22.52 8.61 -18.94
N ALA A 285 -22.60 7.42 -19.54
CA ALA A 285 -21.53 6.45 -19.49
C ALA A 285 -21.15 5.95 -20.89
N ASN A 286 -19.86 5.70 -21.11
CA ASN A 286 -19.30 5.23 -22.36
C ASN A 286 -18.11 4.30 -22.08
N LEU A 287 -17.81 3.38 -23.00
CA LEU A 287 -16.51 2.71 -22.98
C LEU A 287 -15.43 3.73 -23.34
N LEU A 288 -14.31 3.77 -22.61
CA LEU A 288 -13.22 4.68 -22.98
C LEU A 288 -12.63 4.32 -24.35
N ALA A 289 -12.56 3.02 -24.66
CA ALA A 289 -12.14 2.50 -25.96
C ALA A 289 -13.08 2.87 -27.13
N ASP A 290 -14.30 3.34 -26.85
CA ASP A 290 -15.27 3.80 -27.85
C ASP A 290 -16.05 5.01 -27.31
N ILE A 291 -15.31 6.07 -26.97
CA ILE A 291 -15.89 7.27 -26.34
C ILE A 291 -16.88 8.00 -27.24
N SER A 292 -16.70 7.90 -28.57
CA SER A 292 -17.62 8.44 -29.58
C SER A 292 -18.84 7.56 -29.83
N GLY A 293 -18.84 6.33 -29.31
CA GLY A 293 -19.91 5.37 -29.47
C GLY A 293 -21.21 5.76 -28.75
N ALA A 294 -22.23 4.92 -28.96
CA ALA A 294 -23.49 5.05 -28.26
C ALA A 294 -23.26 4.96 -26.74
N PRO A 295 -23.88 5.85 -25.94
CA PRO A 295 -23.79 5.73 -24.49
C PRO A 295 -24.35 4.40 -23.99
N LEU A 296 -23.76 3.90 -22.90
CA LEU A 296 -24.25 2.75 -22.18
C LEU A 296 -25.54 3.11 -21.43
N GLU A 297 -26.47 2.16 -21.37
CA GLU A 297 -27.72 2.34 -20.64
C GLU A 297 -27.46 2.40 -19.13
N LEU A 298 -28.09 3.39 -18.50
CA LEU A 298 -27.94 3.69 -17.08
C LEU A 298 -29.27 3.49 -16.38
N SER A 299 -29.25 2.73 -15.30
CA SER A 299 -30.37 2.62 -14.39
C SER A 299 -29.91 2.78 -12.95
N ARG A 300 -30.87 2.97 -12.04
CA ARG A 300 -30.58 3.18 -10.63
C ARG A 300 -31.31 2.12 -9.82
N SER A 301 -30.58 1.48 -8.93
CA SER A 301 -31.14 0.51 -7.99
C SER A 301 -30.67 0.91 -6.59
N GLU A 302 -31.61 1.41 -5.79
CA GLU A 302 -31.34 1.89 -4.44
C GLU A 302 -30.20 2.96 -4.38
N ASP A 303 -29.07 2.61 -3.77
CA ASP A 303 -27.86 3.41 -3.59
C ASP A 303 -26.88 3.33 -4.77
N SER A 304 -27.14 2.44 -5.72
CA SER A 304 -26.21 2.09 -6.78
C SER A 304 -26.62 2.65 -8.14
N ILE A 305 -25.64 3.02 -8.95
CA ILE A 305 -25.82 3.18 -10.41
C ILE A 305 -25.52 1.83 -11.05
N ILE A 306 -26.38 1.40 -11.97
CA ILE A 306 -26.21 0.18 -12.75
C ILE A 306 -25.93 0.58 -14.19
N ILE A 307 -24.85 0.05 -14.74
CA ILE A 307 -24.44 0.27 -16.13
C ILE A 307 -24.60 -1.06 -16.88
N ASP A 308 -25.45 -1.08 -17.92
CA ASP A 308 -25.60 -2.25 -18.78
C ASP A 308 -24.41 -2.33 -19.75
N LEU A 309 -23.77 -3.49 -19.81
CA LEU A 309 -22.52 -3.70 -20.51
C LEU A 309 -22.69 -4.48 -21.83
N PRO A 310 -21.81 -4.28 -22.83
CA PRO A 310 -21.71 -5.19 -23.96
C PRO A 310 -21.30 -6.59 -23.51
N GLY A 311 -21.61 -7.59 -24.34
CA GLY A 311 -21.34 -8.99 -24.02
C GLY A 311 -19.85 -9.35 -23.97
N LYS A 312 -18.99 -8.55 -24.62
CA LYS A 312 -17.54 -8.74 -24.65
C LYS A 312 -16.84 -7.53 -24.03
N ALA A 313 -15.90 -7.80 -23.13
CA ALA A 313 -14.98 -6.80 -22.60
C ALA A 313 -14.13 -6.20 -23.73
N PRO A 314 -13.99 -4.86 -23.84
CA PRO A 314 -13.08 -4.24 -24.79
C PRO A 314 -11.62 -4.71 -24.63
N ASP A 315 -11.20 -4.91 -23.38
CA ASP A 315 -9.88 -5.40 -23.00
C ASP A 315 -10.03 -6.44 -21.88
N THR A 316 -9.29 -7.55 -21.97
CA THR A 316 -9.39 -8.67 -21.02
C THR A 316 -8.53 -8.51 -19.77
N ILE A 317 -7.63 -7.51 -19.74
CA ILE A 317 -6.82 -7.16 -18.57
C ILE A 317 -7.55 -6.09 -17.75
N ASP A 318 -7.91 -4.98 -18.39
CA ASP A 318 -8.62 -3.87 -17.75
C ASP A 318 -9.45 -3.09 -18.78
N SER A 319 -10.77 -3.24 -18.69
CA SER A 319 -11.71 -2.46 -19.50
C SER A 319 -12.16 -1.22 -18.75
N VAL A 320 -11.96 -0.04 -19.35
CA VAL A 320 -12.31 1.23 -18.72
C VAL A 320 -13.66 1.76 -19.21
N ILE A 321 -14.56 2.06 -18.28
CA ILE A 321 -15.80 2.78 -18.52
C ILE A 321 -15.66 4.19 -17.97
N VAL A 322 -16.03 5.19 -18.77
CA VAL A 322 -16.17 6.58 -18.35
C VAL A 322 -17.59 6.79 -17.86
N LEU A 323 -17.76 7.26 -16.63
CA LEU A 323 -19.05 7.68 -16.06
C LEU A 323 -18.94 9.14 -15.61
N ASP A 324 -19.64 10.03 -16.30
CA ASP A 324 -19.74 11.43 -15.91
C ASP A 324 -20.92 11.60 -14.95
N VAL A 325 -20.67 12.28 -13.83
CA VAL A 325 -21.66 12.55 -12.79
C VAL A 325 -21.72 14.04 -12.46
N LYS A 326 -22.89 14.49 -12.02
CA LYS A 326 -23.09 15.89 -11.65
C LYS A 326 -22.41 16.22 -10.31
N GLY A 327 -21.59 17.27 -10.30
CA GLY A 327 -20.92 17.78 -9.10
C GLY A 327 -19.77 16.89 -8.61
N PRO A 328 -19.15 17.26 -7.47
CA PRO A 328 -18.15 16.43 -6.80
C PRO A 328 -18.73 15.06 -6.39
N PRO A 329 -17.94 13.97 -6.36
CA PRO A 329 -18.45 12.66 -5.97
C PRO A 329 -19.01 12.65 -4.56
N ASP A 330 -20.17 12.01 -4.45
CA ASP A 330 -20.96 11.84 -3.24
C ASP A 330 -21.15 10.34 -3.01
N ILE A 331 -20.09 9.74 -2.49
CA ILE A 331 -20.04 8.32 -2.15
C ILE A 331 -20.51 8.16 -0.71
N ASN A 332 -21.29 7.13 -0.41
CA ASN A 332 -21.85 6.90 0.91
C ASN A 332 -21.58 5.44 1.27
N ASP A 333 -20.63 5.26 2.19
CA ASP A 333 -20.32 3.95 2.72
C ASP A 333 -21.44 3.46 3.67
N PRO A 334 -21.57 2.14 3.87
CA PRO A 334 -22.43 1.61 4.91
C PRO A 334 -22.03 2.14 6.29
N PRO A 335 -22.98 2.34 7.22
CA PRO A 335 -22.64 2.82 8.55
C PRO A 335 -21.83 1.76 9.30
N VAL A 336 -20.93 2.20 10.18
CA VAL A 336 -20.12 1.31 11.02
C VAL A 336 -20.90 0.99 12.29
N ILE A 337 -21.07 -0.31 12.58
CA ILE A 337 -21.75 -0.82 13.78
C ILE A 337 -20.68 -1.37 14.72
N THR A 338 -20.59 -0.87 15.94
CA THR A 338 -19.61 -1.29 16.95
C THR A 338 -20.25 -1.51 18.31
N ALA A 339 -19.65 -2.41 19.09
CA ALA A 339 -19.94 -2.60 20.51
C ALA A 339 -18.64 -3.03 21.22
N ALA A 340 -18.68 -3.14 22.55
CA ALA A 340 -17.53 -3.61 23.32
C ALA A 340 -17.09 -5.03 22.96
N ALA A 341 -18.06 -5.91 22.67
CA ALA A 341 -17.84 -7.29 22.28
C ALA A 341 -18.99 -7.80 21.39
N PRO A 342 -18.77 -8.86 20.58
CA PRO A 342 -19.85 -9.50 19.80
C PRO A 342 -20.79 -10.36 20.66
N ILE A 343 -20.48 -10.58 21.94
CA ILE A 343 -21.32 -11.29 22.90
C ILE A 343 -21.50 -10.47 24.18
N PHE A 344 -22.59 -10.70 24.91
CA PHE A 344 -22.90 -10.01 26.17
C PHE A 344 -23.78 -10.87 27.09
N VAL A 345 -23.84 -10.52 28.38
CA VAL A 345 -24.61 -11.28 29.40
C VAL A 345 -25.98 -10.64 29.66
N ASP A 346 -25.98 -9.37 30.07
CA ASP A 346 -27.20 -8.65 30.42
C ASP A 346 -27.63 -7.73 29.29
N THR A 347 -26.86 -6.66 29.08
CA THR A 347 -27.06 -5.71 28.00
C THR A 347 -25.77 -5.39 27.26
N SER A 348 -25.91 -4.91 26.02
CA SER A 348 -24.81 -4.35 25.25
C SER A 348 -25.21 -3.03 24.65
N GLU A 349 -24.35 -2.02 24.81
CA GLU A 349 -24.46 -0.78 24.07
C GLU A 349 -23.86 -0.97 22.67
N VAL A 350 -24.66 -0.74 21.64
CA VAL A 350 -24.26 -0.74 20.24
C VAL A 350 -24.27 0.68 19.70
N GLN A 351 -23.15 1.10 19.14
CA GLN A 351 -23.01 2.38 18.47
C GLN A 351 -23.07 2.18 16.96
N ILE A 352 -23.82 3.05 16.28
CA ILE A 352 -23.90 3.07 14.82
C ILE A 352 -23.49 4.45 14.35
N ARG A 353 -22.48 4.52 13.49
CA ARG A 353 -21.87 5.79 13.07
C ARG A 353 -21.69 5.84 11.55
N SER A 354 -21.76 7.04 11.01
CA SER A 354 -21.41 7.38 9.62
C SER A 354 -20.56 8.63 9.66
N ASP A 355 -19.53 8.70 8.83
CA ASP A 355 -18.69 9.89 8.65
C ASP A 355 -19.32 10.94 7.72
N ARG A 356 -20.42 10.59 7.04
CA ARG A 356 -21.15 11.48 6.15
C ARG A 356 -21.99 12.50 6.91
N ILE A 357 -21.91 13.76 6.46
CA ILE A 357 -22.68 14.89 7.00
C ILE A 357 -24.05 14.95 6.29
N GLY A 358 -25.09 15.39 6.99
CA GLY A 358 -26.40 15.66 6.40
C GLY A 358 -27.19 14.41 6.00
N VAL A 359 -26.88 13.26 6.62
CA VAL A 359 -27.56 11.99 6.38
C VAL A 359 -28.29 11.50 7.64
N GLN A 360 -29.26 10.61 7.46
CA GLN A 360 -29.95 9.90 8.55
C GLN A 360 -29.52 8.44 8.54
N ILE A 361 -29.25 7.87 9.72
CA ILE A 361 -29.03 6.42 9.85
C ILE A 361 -30.33 5.80 10.36
N ARG A 362 -30.78 4.75 9.67
CA ARG A 362 -31.95 3.95 10.05
C ARG A 362 -31.49 2.55 10.41
N TYR A 363 -32.13 1.94 11.40
CA TYR A 363 -31.75 0.60 11.86
C TYR A 363 -32.96 -0.29 12.17
N THR A 364 -32.70 -1.59 12.21
CA THR A 364 -33.66 -2.64 12.59
C THR A 364 -32.95 -3.67 13.47
N LEU A 365 -33.73 -4.36 14.29
CA LEU A 365 -33.27 -5.40 15.24
C LEU A 365 -33.97 -6.74 15.02
N ASP A 366 -34.73 -6.87 13.93
CA ASP A 366 -35.61 -7.99 13.58
C ASP A 366 -35.22 -8.64 12.25
N ASP A 367 -33.94 -8.50 11.86
CA ASP A 367 -33.36 -8.96 10.60
C ASP A 367 -33.91 -8.36 9.30
N THR A 368 -34.89 -7.46 9.38
CA THR A 368 -35.40 -6.76 8.18
C THR A 368 -34.41 -5.72 7.68
N ILE A 369 -34.48 -5.36 6.39
CA ILE A 369 -33.66 -4.28 5.83
C ILE A 369 -34.26 -2.93 6.28
N PRO A 370 -33.47 -1.99 6.84
CA PRO A 370 -33.99 -0.69 7.24
C PRO A 370 -34.58 0.09 6.06
N THR A 371 -35.72 0.73 6.30
CA THR A 371 -36.43 1.63 5.35
C THR A 371 -36.44 3.07 5.89
N SER A 372 -37.01 4.01 5.13
CA SER A 372 -37.22 5.39 5.59
C SER A 372 -38.10 5.50 6.85
N GLU A 373 -38.93 4.48 7.09
CA GLU A 373 -39.85 4.40 8.23
C GLU A 373 -39.25 3.68 9.44
N SER A 374 -38.12 3.00 9.28
CA SER A 374 -37.43 2.35 10.40
C SER A 374 -36.96 3.39 11.44
N PRO A 375 -36.74 2.99 12.71
CA PRO A 375 -36.21 3.89 13.73
C PRO A 375 -34.91 4.59 13.32
N ARG A 376 -34.75 5.85 13.75
CA ARG A 376 -33.52 6.63 13.57
C ARG A 376 -32.51 6.28 14.65
N VAL A 377 -31.22 6.36 14.30
CA VAL A 377 -30.14 6.34 15.28
C VAL A 377 -29.96 7.75 15.83
N ASP A 378 -30.52 8.00 17.02
CA ASP A 378 -30.38 9.27 17.75
C ASP A 378 -29.37 9.18 18.93
N GLY A 379 -28.74 8.00 19.09
CA GLY A 379 -27.78 7.69 20.15
C GLY A 379 -27.41 6.21 20.13
N PRO A 380 -26.63 5.74 21.11
CA PRO A 380 -26.35 4.31 21.26
C PRO A 380 -27.63 3.50 21.50
N ILE A 381 -27.68 2.30 20.92
CA ILE A 381 -28.80 1.36 21.04
C ILE A 381 -28.45 0.35 22.12
N GLN A 382 -29.38 0.12 23.04
CA GLN A 382 -29.24 -0.91 24.06
C GLN A 382 -29.85 -2.22 23.55
N LEU A 383 -29.06 -3.29 23.56
CA LEU A 383 -29.51 -4.66 23.31
C LEU A 383 -29.62 -5.41 24.63
N ASP A 384 -30.71 -6.15 24.82
CA ASP A 384 -30.99 -7.03 25.98
C ASP A 384 -31.27 -8.49 25.56
N ARG A 385 -31.09 -8.79 24.27
CA ARG A 385 -31.31 -10.09 23.63
C ARG A 385 -30.40 -10.26 22.42
N THR A 386 -30.16 -11.50 22.03
CA THR A 386 -29.49 -11.80 20.75
C THR A 386 -30.23 -11.11 19.61
N ALA A 387 -29.50 -10.32 18.82
CA ALA A 387 -30.06 -9.59 17.70
C ALA A 387 -29.00 -9.32 16.63
N THR A 388 -29.43 -9.31 15.38
CA THR A 388 -28.67 -8.74 14.29
C THR A 388 -29.11 -7.30 14.09
N VAL A 389 -28.20 -6.38 14.37
CA VAL A 389 -28.38 -4.96 14.11
C VAL A 389 -28.10 -4.73 12.63
N ARG A 390 -29.13 -4.32 11.87
CA ARG A 390 -28.95 -3.87 10.49
C ARG A 390 -29.10 -2.37 10.43
N ALA A 391 -28.24 -1.70 9.68
CA ALA A 391 -28.23 -0.25 9.60
C ALA A 391 -27.91 0.25 8.18
N ARG A 392 -28.55 1.34 7.78
CA ARG A 392 -28.42 1.91 6.43
C ARG A 392 -28.52 3.43 6.48
N VAL A 393 -27.81 4.10 5.58
CA VAL A 393 -27.80 5.57 5.48
C VAL A 393 -28.86 6.04 4.48
N PHE A 394 -29.55 7.13 4.82
CA PHE A 394 -30.63 7.74 4.05
C PHE A 394 -30.45 9.25 3.87
N ARG A 395 -30.97 9.76 2.75
CA ARG A 395 -31.27 11.19 2.54
C ARG A 395 -32.73 11.35 2.17
N GLY A 396 -33.49 11.99 3.05
CA GLY A 396 -34.95 11.95 2.98
C GLY A 396 -35.43 10.50 3.07
N GLU A 397 -36.20 10.07 2.09
CA GLU A 397 -36.74 8.70 2.00
C GLU A 397 -35.82 7.74 1.25
N ARG A 398 -34.76 8.26 0.62
CA ARG A 398 -33.94 7.49 -0.30
C ARG A 398 -32.74 6.86 0.41
N PRO A 399 -32.52 5.53 0.29
CA PRO A 399 -31.30 4.92 0.75
C PRO A 399 -30.10 5.39 -0.09
N VAL A 400 -29.00 5.71 0.58
CA VAL A 400 -27.77 6.20 -0.08
C VAL A 400 -26.57 5.31 0.17
N SER A 401 -26.67 4.28 1.02
CA SER A 401 -25.61 3.27 1.17
C SER A 401 -26.18 1.84 1.18
N LYS A 402 -25.31 0.83 1.14
CA LYS A 402 -25.70 -0.55 1.42
C LYS A 402 -26.05 -0.72 2.90
N THR A 403 -26.71 -1.82 3.22
CA THR A 403 -27.03 -2.20 4.59
C THR A 403 -25.81 -2.83 5.26
N ALA A 404 -25.34 -2.21 6.34
CA ALA A 404 -24.42 -2.84 7.28
C ALA A 404 -25.18 -3.78 8.21
N ALA A 405 -24.54 -4.86 8.65
CA ALA A 405 -25.11 -5.81 9.61
C ALA A 405 -24.05 -6.30 10.59
N ALA A 406 -24.40 -6.39 11.87
CA ALA A 406 -23.58 -6.99 12.91
C ALA A 406 -24.48 -7.76 13.88
N THR A 407 -24.10 -9.00 14.20
CA THR A 407 -24.82 -9.84 15.15
C THR A 407 -24.17 -9.76 16.52
N PHE A 408 -24.99 -9.54 17.54
CA PHE A 408 -24.59 -9.56 18.94
C PHE A 408 -25.37 -10.64 19.65
N GLU A 409 -24.66 -11.54 20.33
CA GLU A 409 -25.27 -12.69 20.99
C GLU A 409 -25.35 -12.45 22.50
N ARG A 410 -26.56 -12.58 23.04
CA ARG A 410 -26.74 -12.68 24.47
C ARG A 410 -26.50 -14.12 24.91
N VAL A 411 -25.53 -14.30 25.79
CA VAL A 411 -25.09 -15.62 26.25
C VAL A 411 -25.31 -15.78 27.75
N ALA A 412 -25.56 -17.02 28.18
CA ALA A 412 -25.51 -17.37 29.59
C ALA A 412 -24.03 -17.58 30.00
N PRO A 413 -23.58 -17.03 31.16
CA PRO A 413 -22.27 -17.30 31.68
C PRO A 413 -22.05 -18.81 31.86
N ARG A 414 -20.84 -19.28 31.54
CA ARG A 414 -20.45 -20.65 31.89
C ARG A 414 -20.39 -20.77 33.41
N PRO A 415 -20.99 -21.81 34.02
CA PRO A 415 -20.86 -22.02 35.45
C PRO A 415 -19.39 -22.10 35.87
N ALA A 416 -19.06 -21.47 36.99
CA ALA A 416 -17.73 -21.61 37.57
C ALA A 416 -17.42 -23.08 37.83
N ALA A 417 -16.19 -23.51 37.49
CA ALA A 417 -15.74 -24.83 37.84
C ALA A 417 -15.57 -24.90 39.37
N ASN A 418 -16.35 -25.76 40.04
CA ASN A 418 -16.22 -26.02 41.47
C ASN A 418 -14.89 -26.76 41.75
N ARG A 419 -13.78 -26.02 41.80
CA ARG A 419 -12.47 -26.54 42.18
C ARG A 419 -12.15 -26.11 43.61
N THR A 420 -12.20 -27.05 44.54
CA THR A 420 -11.98 -26.86 45.99
C THR A 420 -10.50 -26.76 46.38
N GLN A 421 -9.56 -26.99 45.46
CA GLN A 421 -8.13 -26.79 45.66
C GLN A 421 -7.53 -26.09 44.43
N GLN A 422 -6.98 -24.90 44.64
CA GLN A 422 -6.21 -24.17 43.66
C GLN A 422 -4.79 -24.02 44.20
N THR A 423 -3.82 -24.66 43.55
CA THR A 423 -2.40 -24.36 43.75
C THR A 423 -2.04 -23.19 42.83
N PRO A 424 -1.39 -22.12 43.31
CA PRO A 424 -0.95 -21.03 42.44
C PRO A 424 -0.05 -21.54 41.31
N GLY A 425 -0.30 -21.08 40.08
CA GLY A 425 0.50 -21.40 38.90
C GLY A 425 -0.25 -22.17 37.80
N LEU A 426 0.51 -22.55 36.77
CA LEU A 426 0.06 -23.33 35.61
C LEU A 426 0.82 -24.65 35.58
N GLN A 427 0.11 -25.74 35.33
CA GLN A 427 0.74 -27.00 34.94
C GLN A 427 1.21 -26.86 33.50
N TYR A 428 2.45 -27.24 33.20
CA TYR A 428 2.96 -27.27 31.84
C TYR A 428 3.30 -28.70 31.40
N GLU A 429 3.23 -28.90 30.10
CA GLU A 429 3.68 -30.10 29.41
C GLU A 429 4.44 -29.70 28.15
N VAL A 430 5.65 -30.22 27.97
CA VAL A 430 6.49 -30.00 26.78
C VAL A 430 6.45 -31.24 25.92
N TYR A 431 6.34 -31.03 24.62
CA TYR A 431 6.33 -32.04 23.59
C TYR A 431 7.40 -31.68 22.56
N GLU A 432 8.08 -32.69 22.03
CA GLU A 432 9.06 -32.53 20.96
C GLU A 432 8.56 -33.22 19.68
N GLY A 433 8.70 -32.53 18.55
CA GLY A 433 8.19 -32.99 17.26
C GLY A 433 8.15 -31.87 16.23
N ALA A 434 7.97 -32.26 14.97
CA ALA A 434 7.74 -31.32 13.88
C ALA A 434 6.26 -31.35 13.50
N TRP A 435 5.62 -30.18 13.46
CA TRP A 435 4.24 -30.03 13.07
C TRP A 435 4.07 -28.80 12.20
N ASP A 436 3.24 -28.92 11.17
CA ASP A 436 2.85 -27.79 10.32
C ASP A 436 1.59 -27.07 10.86
N ALA A 437 1.04 -27.53 11.99
CA ALA A 437 -0.13 -26.98 12.67
C ALA A 437 -0.14 -27.34 14.17
N MET A 438 -0.97 -26.66 14.97
CA MET A 438 -1.12 -26.96 16.40
C MET A 438 -1.53 -28.43 16.63
N PRO A 439 -0.72 -29.23 17.36
CA PRO A 439 -1.00 -30.65 17.53
C PRO A 439 -2.19 -30.92 18.47
N SER A 440 -2.83 -32.07 18.29
CA SER A 440 -3.76 -32.61 19.28
C SER A 440 -2.97 -33.21 20.43
N PHE A 441 -2.84 -32.45 21.54
CA PHE A 441 -2.07 -32.86 22.71
C PHE A 441 -2.54 -34.18 23.34
N ASP A 442 -3.81 -34.54 23.21
CA ASP A 442 -4.37 -35.79 23.76
C ASP A 442 -3.84 -37.05 23.05
N ALA A 443 -3.25 -36.90 21.87
CA ALA A 443 -2.62 -37.98 21.11
C ALA A 443 -1.09 -38.05 21.28
N LEU A 444 -0.51 -37.16 22.09
CA LEU A 444 0.93 -37.06 22.29
C LEU A 444 1.33 -37.48 23.71
N THR A 445 2.60 -37.87 23.87
CA THR A 445 3.20 -38.10 25.20
C THR A 445 4.18 -36.97 25.51
N PRO A 446 4.02 -36.26 26.64
CA PRO A 446 4.91 -35.16 26.99
C PRO A 446 6.29 -35.70 27.37
N VAL A 447 7.34 -35.01 26.92
CA VAL A 447 8.74 -35.29 27.30
C VAL A 447 9.09 -34.69 28.65
N LYS A 448 8.35 -33.64 29.08
CA LYS A 448 8.58 -32.93 30.34
C LYS A 448 7.27 -32.37 30.87
N VAL A 449 7.05 -32.47 32.17
CA VAL A 449 5.87 -31.91 32.85
C VAL A 449 6.29 -31.22 34.13
N GLY A 450 5.55 -30.19 34.54
CA GLY A 450 5.83 -29.49 35.79
C GLY A 450 4.82 -28.39 36.09
N ASN A 451 5.19 -27.50 37.01
CA ASN A 451 4.39 -26.32 37.36
C ASN A 451 5.25 -25.06 37.26
N VAL A 452 4.65 -23.97 36.79
CA VAL A 452 5.27 -22.63 36.69
C VAL A 452 4.31 -21.59 37.27
N ALA A 453 4.85 -20.46 37.73
CA ALA A 453 4.01 -19.39 38.28
C ALA A 453 3.23 -18.62 37.19
N ASP A 454 3.79 -18.56 35.98
CA ASP A 454 3.24 -17.85 34.81
C ASP A 454 3.61 -18.60 33.52
N VAL A 455 3.10 -18.17 32.37
CA VAL A 455 3.47 -18.69 31.06
C VAL A 455 4.96 -18.43 30.81
N ASP A 456 5.77 -19.49 30.88
CA ASP A 456 7.23 -19.43 30.78
C ASP A 456 7.73 -20.43 29.73
N LEU A 457 8.27 -19.90 28.63
CA LEU A 457 8.80 -20.73 27.54
C LEU A 457 10.18 -21.34 27.87
N SER A 458 10.84 -20.92 28.94
CA SER A 458 12.15 -21.46 29.36
C SER A 458 12.10 -22.91 29.84
N VAL A 459 10.89 -23.45 30.04
CA VAL A 459 10.69 -24.87 30.39
C VAL A 459 11.13 -25.82 29.28
N ARG A 460 11.28 -25.33 28.03
CA ARG A 460 11.77 -26.11 26.88
C ARG A 460 13.27 -26.40 26.98
N ASP A 461 13.66 -27.59 26.56
CA ASP A 461 15.07 -27.98 26.48
C ASP A 461 15.65 -27.73 25.07
N ARG A 462 14.81 -27.40 24.08
CA ARG A 462 15.18 -27.14 22.68
C ARG A 462 14.60 -25.82 22.16
N PRO A 463 15.31 -25.13 21.25
CA PRO A 463 14.85 -23.85 20.72
C PRO A 463 13.73 -23.98 19.67
N GLU A 464 13.58 -25.14 19.03
CA GLU A 464 12.67 -25.38 17.90
C GLU A 464 12.09 -26.80 17.94
N ALA A 465 11.09 -27.08 17.09
CA ALA A 465 10.41 -28.37 17.00
C ALA A 465 9.82 -28.81 18.36
N ILE A 466 9.12 -27.88 19.00
CA ILE A 466 8.48 -28.07 20.31
C ILE A 466 7.02 -27.61 20.29
N ALA A 467 6.22 -28.20 21.16
CA ALA A 467 4.90 -27.68 21.54
C ALA A 467 4.80 -27.66 23.06
N ILE A 468 4.19 -26.62 23.62
CA ILE A 468 4.01 -26.47 25.08
C ILE A 468 2.52 -26.27 25.37
N ARG A 469 1.97 -27.07 26.28
CA ARG A 469 0.61 -26.92 26.80
C ARG A 469 0.65 -26.39 28.22
N PHE A 470 0.01 -25.25 28.49
CA PHE A 470 -0.22 -24.74 29.83
C PHE A 470 -1.68 -24.97 30.24
N VAL A 471 -1.90 -25.54 31.42
CA VAL A 471 -3.22 -25.84 31.98
C VAL A 471 -3.34 -25.19 33.35
N GLY A 472 -4.37 -24.37 33.52
CA GLY A 472 -4.62 -23.68 34.78
C GLY A 472 -6.08 -23.26 34.94
N ALA A 473 -6.35 -22.57 36.03
CA ALA A 473 -7.64 -21.93 36.30
C ALA A 473 -7.42 -20.42 36.46
N VAL A 474 -8.36 -19.64 35.94
CA VAL A 474 -8.40 -18.20 36.16
C VAL A 474 -9.51 -17.88 37.14
N THR A 475 -9.21 -17.04 38.14
CA THR A 475 -10.23 -16.51 39.04
C THR A 475 -10.99 -15.42 38.30
N VAL A 476 -12.27 -15.69 38.03
CA VAL A 476 -13.17 -14.73 37.40
C VAL A 476 -13.93 -13.99 38.51
N PRO A 477 -13.71 -12.67 38.69
CA PRO A 477 -14.20 -11.95 39.87
C PRO A 477 -15.72 -11.73 39.88
N HIS A 478 -16.36 -11.76 38.72
CA HIS A 478 -17.81 -11.62 38.53
C HIS A 478 -18.22 -12.18 37.17
N ASP A 479 -19.50 -12.51 37.02
CA ASP A 479 -20.07 -12.90 35.73
C ASP A 479 -19.85 -11.80 34.68
N GLY A 480 -19.36 -12.17 33.50
CA GLY A 480 -19.04 -11.19 32.47
C GLY A 480 -18.43 -11.82 31.21
N VAL A 481 -18.12 -10.97 30.24
CA VAL A 481 -17.44 -11.35 29.00
C VAL A 481 -15.97 -11.02 29.15
N TYR A 482 -15.13 -12.06 29.04
CA TYR A 482 -13.68 -11.93 29.15
C TYR A 482 -13.04 -12.34 27.82
N ARG A 483 -12.13 -11.50 27.31
CA ARG A 483 -11.30 -11.80 26.15
C ARG A 483 -9.92 -12.24 26.63
N PHE A 484 -9.53 -13.46 26.25
CA PHE A 484 -8.18 -13.97 26.42
C PHE A 484 -7.46 -13.90 25.08
N PHE A 485 -6.20 -13.48 25.08
CA PHE A 485 -5.36 -13.46 23.89
C PHE A 485 -3.93 -13.82 24.28
N VAL A 486 -3.20 -14.36 23.31
CA VAL A 486 -1.74 -14.49 23.34
C VAL A 486 -1.19 -13.59 22.24
N ALA A 487 0.01 -13.05 22.43
CA ALA A 487 0.71 -12.26 21.42
C ALA A 487 1.97 -13.02 20.99
N SER A 488 2.22 -13.07 19.69
CA SER A 488 3.43 -13.66 19.10
C SER A 488 4.20 -12.58 18.34
N ASP A 489 5.53 -12.69 18.29
CA ASP A 489 6.38 -11.81 17.48
C ASP A 489 6.47 -12.24 16.01
N ASP A 490 5.99 -13.45 15.69
CA ASP A 490 5.89 -14.03 14.35
C ASP A 490 4.44 -14.06 13.78
N GLY A 491 3.47 -13.44 14.47
CA GLY A 491 2.09 -13.26 13.97
C GLY A 491 1.01 -13.67 14.96
#